data_AF-A0A5D2X6B5-F1
#
_entry.id   AF-A0A5D2X6B5-F1
#
_cell.length_a   1.000
_cell.length_b   1.000
_cell.length_c   1.000
_cell.angle_alpha   90.00
_cell.angle_beta   90.00
_cell.angle_gamma   90.00
#
_symmetry.space_group_name_H-M   'P 1'
#
loop_
_entity.id
_entity.type
_entity.pdbx_description
1 polymer ?
#
loop_
_entity_poly.entity_id
_entity_poly.type
_entity_poly.pdbx_seq_one_letter_code
_entity_poly.pdbx_strand_id
1 'polypeptide(L)'
;MRKMTKNTTSQDLSKTTTHLDFSKKSKNFNPLEPFLGVLGFTLVTCLFIGAFFYLDYRAVLHPGFSLFGRSGTTTSGTTTSSSLPSEAKAAIAKAPANVNGRLGFLNGGGDTCDIYDGKWVWDDNYPLYQSQDCPFADSGFRCLENGRPDSYYTKWRWQPHDCDLPRFNATMMLEKLRNRRLAFIGDSIGRNQWESMLCLLATAIPNKDSIYEVNGNPITKHKGFLVFRFEDYNCTVEYYRSPYLVVQGSPPKGSPKDVRMTLKLDHVTWTHRQWKDADVLVFNSGHWWSYAKTIKHGCYFQEGMEVKMKMDLTNAFQKSIKTLVDFVASQVDTKKTQVMLRTYAPVHFRGGTWNTGGHCHQLKLPDFGPLPNNTGKLVDIVSGVLSKHPRGFQVIKLINVTPMTYQRQDGHTSLYHFGPGNGPGPMNRQDCSHWCLPGVPDTWNELVYALFLQREYSRS
;
A
#
# COMPACT_ATOMS: atom_id res chain seq x y z
N MET A 1 -26.57 -44.23 53.04
CA MET A 1 -28.02 -44.25 53.34
C MET A 1 -28.79 -43.87 52.08
N ARG A 2 -29.72 -44.76 51.64
CA ARG A 2 -30.93 -44.63 50.78
C ARG A 2 -31.03 -43.43 49.79
N LYS A 3 -31.46 -43.55 48.52
CA LYS A 3 -32.09 -44.63 47.72
C LYS A 3 -32.26 -44.12 46.26
N MET A 4 -32.10 -45.03 45.26
CA MET A 4 -33.00 -45.30 44.09
C MET A 4 -33.31 -44.20 43.03
N THR A 5 -33.45 -44.42 41.71
CA THR A 5 -33.20 -45.54 40.74
C THR A 5 -33.51 -45.04 39.30
N LYS A 6 -32.76 -45.59 38.31
CA LYS A 6 -33.09 -46.08 36.93
C LYS A 6 -33.84 -45.18 35.90
N ASN A 7 -33.31 -44.93 34.69
CA ASN A 7 -33.21 -45.79 33.45
C ASN A 7 -34.59 -46.12 32.83
N THR A 8 -34.93 -46.07 31.52
CA THR A 8 -34.20 -46.25 30.23
C THR A 8 -35.10 -45.80 29.02
N THR A 9 -34.51 -45.74 27.83
CA THR A 9 -34.98 -45.45 26.43
C THR A 9 -36.12 -46.29 25.80
N SER A 10 -36.90 -45.75 24.83
CA SER A 10 -36.81 -46.00 23.35
C SER A 10 -38.08 -45.65 22.51
N GLN A 11 -37.85 -45.05 21.33
CA GLN A 11 -38.48 -45.24 19.98
C GLN A 11 -39.96 -44.91 19.61
N ASP A 12 -40.05 -43.98 18.63
CA ASP A 12 -40.69 -44.04 17.28
C ASP A 12 -42.22 -43.90 17.07
N LEU A 13 -42.63 -43.00 16.14
CA LEU A 13 -43.57 -43.22 15.01
C LEU A 13 -44.04 -41.91 14.31
N SER A 14 -44.04 -41.97 12.97
CA SER A 14 -44.40 -41.00 11.91
C SER A 14 -45.68 -40.15 12.03
N LYS A 15 -45.71 -39.00 11.34
CA LYS A 15 -46.84 -38.59 10.46
C LYS A 15 -46.47 -37.53 9.42
N THR A 16 -46.77 -37.86 8.16
CA THR A 16 -46.68 -37.07 6.91
C THR A 16 -47.87 -36.10 6.79
N THR A 17 -47.70 -34.95 6.14
CA THR A 17 -48.84 -34.18 5.59
C THR A 17 -48.47 -33.53 4.25
N THR A 18 -49.36 -33.72 3.29
CA THR A 18 -49.25 -33.51 1.84
C THR A 18 -49.74 -32.13 1.38
N HIS A 19 -49.18 -31.73 0.24
CA HIS A 19 -49.57 -30.66 -0.69
C HIS A 19 -51.03 -30.77 -1.17
N LEU A 20 -51.60 -29.61 -1.56
CA LEU A 20 -52.82 -29.35 -2.39
C LEU A 20 -53.99 -28.71 -1.61
N ASP A 21 -54.14 -27.39 -1.73
CA ASP A 21 -55.32 -26.81 -2.40
C ASP A 21 -55.13 -25.30 -2.62
N PHE A 22 -54.72 -24.97 -3.84
CA PHE A 22 -54.62 -23.63 -4.39
C PHE A 22 -55.59 -23.59 -5.58
N SER A 23 -56.83 -23.15 -5.38
CA SER A 23 -57.67 -22.54 -6.43
C SER A 23 -59.09 -22.31 -5.92
N LYS A 24 -59.48 -21.03 -5.77
CA LYS A 24 -60.77 -20.47 -6.24
C LYS A 24 -60.96 -19.04 -5.71
N LYS A 25 -60.50 -18.05 -6.48
CA LYS A 25 -61.25 -16.80 -6.77
C LYS A 25 -60.48 -15.97 -7.80
N SER A 26 -60.76 -16.26 -9.07
CA SER A 26 -60.51 -15.33 -10.18
C SER A 26 -61.84 -14.68 -10.53
N LYS A 27 -61.91 -13.35 -10.40
CA LYS A 27 -62.86 -12.51 -11.15
C LYS A 27 -62.16 -11.19 -11.53
N ASN A 28 -62.04 -11.01 -12.84
CA ASN A 28 -61.88 -9.78 -13.62
C ASN A 28 -60.59 -8.95 -13.45
N PHE A 29 -59.63 -9.15 -14.36
CA PHE A 29 -58.65 -8.13 -14.73
C PHE A 29 -58.72 -7.89 -16.25
N ASN A 30 -58.99 -6.65 -16.64
CA ASN A 30 -58.94 -6.19 -18.03
C ASN A 30 -57.48 -6.14 -18.51
N PRO A 31 -57.10 -6.74 -19.66
CA PRO A 31 -55.70 -6.87 -20.06
C PRO A 31 -55.07 -5.62 -20.71
N LEU A 32 -55.76 -4.48 -20.73
CA LEU A 32 -55.33 -3.26 -21.44
C LEU A 32 -54.74 -2.15 -20.55
N GLU A 33 -54.85 -2.24 -19.22
CA GLU A 33 -54.27 -1.24 -18.30
C GLU A 33 -52.78 -1.39 -17.95
N PRO A 34 -52.13 -2.57 -17.94
CA PRO A 34 -50.71 -2.64 -17.58
C PRO A 34 -49.78 -2.18 -18.70
N PHE A 35 -50.26 -2.08 -19.94
CA PHE A 35 -49.44 -1.68 -21.09
C PHE A 35 -49.16 -0.17 -21.13
N LEU A 36 -50.13 0.67 -20.75
CA LEU A 36 -49.98 2.12 -20.73
C LEU A 36 -49.05 2.61 -19.61
N GLY A 37 -49.11 1.96 -18.44
CA GLY A 37 -48.21 2.28 -17.32
C GLY A 37 -46.74 1.94 -17.62
N VAL A 38 -46.49 0.80 -18.27
CA VAL A 38 -45.13 0.36 -18.65
C VAL A 38 -44.56 1.22 -19.78
N LEU A 39 -45.38 1.62 -20.77
CA LEU A 39 -44.99 2.55 -21.83
C LEU A 39 -44.69 3.95 -21.28
N GLY A 40 -45.49 4.44 -20.33
CA GLY A 40 -45.24 5.72 -19.65
C GLY A 40 -43.94 5.72 -18.87
N PHE A 41 -43.67 4.65 -18.10
CA PHE A 41 -42.46 4.56 -17.28
C PHE A 41 -41.19 4.42 -18.13
N THR A 42 -41.26 3.68 -19.24
CA THR A 42 -40.14 3.57 -20.18
C THR A 42 -39.88 4.88 -20.93
N LEU A 43 -40.91 5.62 -21.35
CA LEU A 43 -40.75 6.93 -21.97
C LEU A 43 -40.10 7.95 -21.02
N VAL A 44 -40.56 8.03 -19.76
CA VAL A 44 -39.97 8.94 -18.75
C VAL A 44 -38.52 8.57 -18.47
N THR A 45 -38.20 7.27 -18.37
CA THR A 45 -36.81 6.81 -18.14
C THR A 45 -35.91 7.14 -19.34
N CYS A 46 -36.39 6.96 -20.57
CA CYS A 46 -35.65 7.32 -21.78
C CYS A 46 -35.46 8.84 -21.92
N LEU A 47 -36.44 9.66 -21.54
CA LEU A 47 -36.31 11.11 -21.51
C LEU A 47 -35.32 11.58 -20.42
N PHE A 48 -35.32 10.94 -19.26
CA PHE A 48 -34.38 11.23 -18.18
C PHE A 48 -32.94 10.88 -18.59
N ILE A 49 -32.74 9.70 -19.20
CA ILE A 49 -31.44 9.26 -19.71
C ILE A 49 -31.00 10.16 -20.89
N GLY A 50 -31.91 10.50 -21.80
CA GLY A 50 -31.66 11.43 -22.91
C GLY A 50 -31.25 12.82 -22.45
N ALA A 51 -31.87 13.36 -21.39
CA ALA A 51 -31.48 14.64 -20.80
C ALA A 51 -30.05 14.62 -20.23
N PHE A 52 -29.58 13.49 -19.68
CA PHE A 52 -28.19 13.33 -19.23
C PHE A 52 -27.18 13.22 -20.39
N PHE A 53 -27.59 12.73 -21.56
CA PHE A 53 -26.73 12.63 -22.74
C PHE A 53 -26.80 13.86 -23.67
N TYR A 54 -27.84 14.71 -23.55
CA TYR A 54 -28.00 15.96 -24.30
C TYR A 54 -27.50 17.21 -23.54
N LEU A 55 -27.21 17.07 -22.24
CA LEU A 55 -26.38 18.04 -21.49
C LEU A 55 -24.91 17.81 -21.85
N ASP A 56 -24.58 18.22 -23.07
CA ASP A 56 -23.23 18.24 -23.61
C ASP A 56 -22.34 19.12 -22.71
N TYR A 57 -21.23 18.51 -22.29
CA TYR A 57 -20.13 19.02 -21.46
C TYR A 57 -19.32 20.11 -22.18
N ARG A 58 -19.99 21.05 -22.86
CA ARG A 58 -19.36 22.17 -23.58
C ARG A 58 -19.31 23.48 -22.81
N ALA A 59 -19.73 23.51 -21.54
CA ALA A 59 -19.74 24.72 -20.71
C ALA A 59 -18.84 24.69 -19.46
N VAL A 60 -18.01 23.65 -19.26
CA VAL A 60 -17.06 23.59 -18.11
C VAL A 60 -15.62 23.40 -18.60
N LEU A 61 -15.28 24.09 -19.70
CA LEU A 61 -13.91 24.34 -20.13
C LEU A 61 -13.73 25.86 -20.26
N HIS A 62 -12.97 26.41 -19.31
CA HIS A 62 -12.31 27.72 -19.27
C HIS A 62 -13.03 28.97 -18.69
N PRO A 63 -12.23 29.91 -18.11
CA PRO A 63 -12.61 30.73 -16.95
C PRO A 63 -12.93 32.20 -17.27
N GLY A 64 -13.73 32.82 -16.40
CA GLY A 64 -13.62 34.24 -16.04
C GLY A 64 -14.50 35.25 -16.80
N PHE A 65 -15.52 35.79 -16.13
CA PHE A 65 -16.11 37.08 -16.47
C PHE A 65 -16.39 37.88 -15.19
N SER A 66 -15.51 38.84 -14.88
CA SER A 66 -15.81 39.99 -14.03
C SER A 66 -15.64 41.26 -14.85
N LEU A 67 -16.64 42.13 -14.79
CA LEU A 67 -16.64 43.45 -15.42
C LEU A 67 -15.57 44.33 -14.79
N PHE A 68 -14.70 44.94 -15.61
CA PHE A 68 -14.42 46.39 -15.67
C PHE A 68 -13.33 46.61 -16.73
N GLY A 69 -13.63 47.46 -17.73
CA GLY A 69 -12.82 47.60 -18.93
C GLY A 69 -11.60 48.51 -18.78
N ARG A 70 -10.57 48.27 -19.61
CA ARG A 70 -9.79 49.33 -20.28
C ARG A 70 -8.93 48.75 -21.41
N SER A 71 -9.16 49.29 -22.61
CA SER A 71 -8.28 49.49 -23.77
C SER A 71 -6.95 48.72 -23.89
N GLY A 72 -6.90 47.82 -24.88
CA GLY A 72 -5.92 47.74 -25.98
C GLY A 72 -4.42 47.64 -25.68
N THR A 73 -3.80 46.51 -26.04
CA THR A 73 -2.72 46.43 -27.06
C THR A 73 -2.31 44.97 -27.30
N THR A 74 -2.17 44.60 -28.58
CA THR A 74 -1.58 43.36 -29.07
C THR A 74 -0.06 43.37 -28.91
N THR A 75 0.51 42.34 -28.29
CA THR A 75 1.91 41.93 -28.53
C THR A 75 2.07 40.42 -28.50
N SER A 76 2.85 39.98 -29.48
CA SER A 76 3.33 38.64 -29.83
C SER A 76 3.98 37.86 -28.68
N GLY A 77 3.98 36.53 -28.84
CA GLY A 77 4.41 35.58 -27.83
C GLY A 77 5.91 35.54 -27.54
N THR A 78 6.20 35.02 -26.35
CA THR A 78 7.53 34.57 -25.96
C THR A 78 7.36 33.32 -25.10
N THR A 79 7.87 32.19 -25.58
CA THR A 79 8.08 30.96 -24.81
C THR A 79 9.07 31.23 -23.68
N THR A 80 8.59 31.37 -22.45
CA THR A 80 9.44 31.37 -21.26
C THR A 80 9.72 29.92 -20.86
N SER A 81 10.96 29.48 -21.10
CA SER A 81 11.55 28.32 -20.43
C SER A 81 11.48 28.54 -18.91
N SER A 82 10.67 27.74 -18.20
CA SER A 82 10.61 27.78 -16.74
C SER A 82 11.95 27.30 -16.16
N SER A 83 12.81 28.23 -15.79
CA SER A 83 14.03 27.94 -15.03
C SER A 83 13.67 27.43 -13.64
N LEU A 84 14.41 26.44 -13.13
CA LEU A 84 14.26 25.94 -11.76
C LEU A 84 14.19 27.09 -10.73
N PRO A 85 13.32 27.01 -9.70
CA PRO A 85 13.31 27.93 -8.58
C PRO A 85 14.69 28.07 -7.94
N SER A 86 15.05 29.28 -7.51
CA SER A 86 16.34 29.58 -6.87
C SER A 86 16.61 28.69 -5.64
N GLU A 87 15.56 28.33 -4.91
CA GLU A 87 15.62 27.43 -3.76
C GLU A 87 15.94 25.98 -4.16
N ALA A 88 15.39 25.48 -5.28
CA ALA A 88 15.73 24.16 -5.82
C ALA A 88 17.18 24.12 -6.33
N LYS A 89 17.65 25.19 -6.98
CA LYS A 89 19.06 25.33 -7.39
C LYS A 89 19.99 25.39 -6.17
N ALA A 90 19.60 26.10 -5.11
CA ALA A 90 20.37 26.19 -3.87
C ALA A 90 20.37 24.87 -3.09
N ALA A 91 19.27 24.11 -3.08
CA ALA A 91 19.19 22.78 -2.47
C ALA A 91 20.06 21.76 -3.22
N ILE A 92 20.09 21.82 -4.55
CA ILE A 92 20.99 21.02 -5.39
C ILE A 92 22.46 21.41 -5.15
N ALA A 93 22.75 22.70 -5.00
CA ALA A 93 24.11 23.20 -4.75
C ALA A 93 24.62 22.94 -3.32
N LYS A 94 23.73 22.78 -2.33
CA LYS A 94 24.07 22.48 -0.93
C LYS A 94 24.11 20.99 -0.58
N ALA A 95 23.67 20.11 -1.48
CA ALA A 95 23.92 18.68 -1.32
C ALA A 95 25.45 18.47 -1.27
N PRO A 96 25.99 17.61 -0.37
CA PRO A 96 27.43 17.42 -0.25
C PRO A 96 27.99 16.96 -1.59
N ALA A 97 28.59 17.91 -2.30
CA ALA A 97 29.39 17.67 -3.48
C ALA A 97 30.72 17.12 -2.99
N ASN A 98 30.80 15.79 -2.84
CA ASN A 98 32.11 15.19 -2.89
C ASN A 98 32.65 15.47 -4.30
N VAL A 99 33.87 15.99 -4.34
CA VAL A 99 34.51 16.60 -5.51
C VAL A 99 34.51 15.58 -6.67
N ASN A 100 33.86 15.95 -7.78
CA ASN A 100 33.35 15.13 -8.89
C ASN A 100 31.92 14.64 -8.65
N GLY A 101 30.94 15.12 -9.43
CA GLY A 101 29.50 14.87 -9.29
C GLY A 101 29.04 13.41 -9.45
N ARG A 102 29.57 12.50 -8.64
CA ARG A 102 29.19 11.10 -8.45
C ARG A 102 28.75 10.96 -6.99
N LEU A 103 27.51 10.56 -6.76
CA LEU A 103 27.06 10.15 -5.43
C LEU A 103 27.97 9.00 -4.96
N GLY A 104 28.48 9.04 -3.72
CA GLY A 104 29.48 8.08 -3.23
C GLY A 104 29.06 6.61 -3.33
N PHE A 105 27.75 6.31 -3.32
CA PHE A 105 27.21 4.96 -3.52
C PHE A 105 27.20 4.50 -5.00
N LEU A 106 27.54 5.37 -5.96
CA LEU A 106 27.61 5.10 -7.40
C LEU A 106 29.00 4.70 -7.90
N ASN A 107 29.98 4.50 -7.02
CA ASN A 107 31.33 4.14 -7.43
C ASN A 107 31.36 2.75 -8.11
N GLY A 108 31.30 2.77 -9.45
CA GLY A 108 31.68 1.67 -10.32
C GLY A 108 33.20 1.56 -10.39
N GLY A 109 33.80 1.03 -9.33
CA GLY A 109 35.22 0.71 -9.27
C GLY A 109 35.52 -0.19 -8.06
N GLY A 110 35.64 -1.49 -8.30
CA GLY A 110 36.18 -2.45 -7.32
C GLY A 110 35.14 -3.29 -6.59
N ASP A 111 34.37 -2.69 -5.68
CA ASP A 111 33.44 -3.41 -4.80
C ASP A 111 32.06 -2.74 -4.80
N THR A 112 31.02 -3.49 -5.16
CA THR A 112 29.64 -2.99 -5.15
C THR A 112 29.15 -2.80 -3.72
N CYS A 113 28.85 -1.57 -3.30
CA CYS A 113 28.27 -1.33 -1.96
C CYS A 113 26.91 -2.03 -1.82
N ASP A 114 26.82 -2.97 -0.87
CA ASP A 114 25.53 -3.53 -0.45
C ASP A 114 24.85 -2.57 0.53
N ILE A 115 23.92 -1.76 0.03
CA ILE A 115 23.17 -0.78 0.84
C ILE A 115 22.28 -1.43 1.91
N TYR A 116 22.11 -2.75 1.89
CA TYR A 116 21.31 -3.52 2.84
C TYR A 116 22.17 -4.19 3.94
N ASP A 117 23.50 -4.18 3.81
CA ASP A 117 24.43 -4.60 4.86
C ASP A 117 25.02 -3.39 5.58
N GLY A 118 24.82 -3.33 6.89
CA GLY A 118 25.04 -2.12 7.65
C GLY A 118 24.61 -2.22 9.10
N LYS A 119 24.52 -1.06 9.73
CA LYS A 119 24.11 -0.92 11.14
C LYS A 119 23.24 0.31 11.36
N TRP A 120 22.42 0.25 12.41
CA TRP A 120 21.73 1.43 12.90
C TRP A 120 22.68 2.30 13.73
N VAL A 121 22.68 3.59 13.43
CA VAL A 121 23.46 4.61 14.13
C VAL A 121 22.53 5.66 14.69
N TRP A 122 22.85 6.17 15.87
CA TRP A 122 22.14 7.31 16.46
C TRP A 122 22.48 8.60 15.70
N ASP A 123 21.47 9.40 15.37
CA ASP A 123 21.63 10.70 14.70
C ASP A 123 20.69 11.73 15.33
N ASP A 124 21.25 12.76 15.96
CA ASP A 124 20.48 13.79 16.64
C ASP A 124 19.63 14.63 15.68
N ASN A 125 19.99 14.66 14.39
CA ASN A 125 19.25 15.37 13.34
C ASN A 125 18.04 14.59 12.82
N TYR A 126 17.79 13.38 13.32
CA TYR A 126 16.54 12.65 13.06
C TYR A 126 15.48 13.02 14.09
N PRO A 127 14.18 12.82 13.82
CA PRO A 127 13.61 12.38 12.55
C PRO A 127 13.70 13.45 11.46
N LEU A 128 13.46 13.04 10.21
CA LEU A 128 13.47 13.92 9.04
C LEU A 128 12.29 14.90 8.98
N TYR A 129 11.26 14.67 9.79
CA TYR A 129 10.09 15.53 10.00
C TYR A 129 9.48 15.24 11.37
N GLN A 130 8.69 16.17 11.91
CA GLN A 130 7.89 15.91 13.11
C GLN A 130 6.51 15.38 12.71
N SER A 131 5.96 14.44 13.49
CA SER A 131 4.67 13.80 13.17
C SER A 131 3.52 14.82 13.06
N GLN A 132 3.53 15.81 13.96
CA GLN A 132 2.58 16.93 13.98
C GLN A 132 2.57 17.78 12.69
N ASP A 133 3.68 17.84 11.97
CA ASP A 133 3.83 18.65 10.75
C ASP A 133 3.32 17.91 9.49
N CYS A 134 2.97 16.62 9.62
CA CYS A 134 2.47 15.81 8.51
C CYS A 134 0.96 15.51 8.65
N PRO A 135 0.06 16.21 7.92
CA PRO A 135 -1.38 15.96 8.00
C PRO A 135 -1.82 14.64 7.32
N PHE A 136 -0.91 13.94 6.64
CA PHE A 136 -1.21 12.78 5.81
C PHE A 136 -0.98 11.42 6.48
N ALA A 137 -0.53 11.40 7.74
CA ALA A 137 -0.38 10.16 8.50
C ALA A 137 -1.71 9.77 9.19
N ASP A 138 -2.14 8.52 9.01
CA ASP A 138 -3.25 7.93 9.75
C ASP A 138 -3.02 8.08 11.25
N SER A 139 -4.08 8.41 11.97
CA SER A 139 -4.05 8.61 13.42
C SER A 139 -3.39 7.43 14.17
N GLY A 140 -3.49 6.21 13.66
CA GLY A 140 -2.90 5.02 14.27
C GLY A 140 -1.37 4.95 14.20
N PHE A 141 -0.72 5.74 13.33
CA PHE A 141 0.74 5.78 13.20
C PHE A 141 1.38 6.94 13.97
N ARG A 142 0.57 7.90 14.44
CA ARG A 142 0.99 9.08 15.21
C ARG A 142 1.22 8.75 16.68
N CYS A 143 2.27 7.99 16.96
CA CYS A 143 2.48 7.38 18.27
C CYS A 143 2.66 8.40 19.41
N LEU A 144 3.36 9.51 19.19
CA LEU A 144 3.59 10.53 20.22
C LEU A 144 2.26 11.20 20.62
N GLU A 145 1.46 11.57 19.62
CA GLU A 145 0.12 12.14 19.79
C GLU A 145 -0.87 11.16 20.42
N ASN A 146 -0.62 9.86 20.25
CA ASN A 146 -1.38 8.79 20.90
C ASN A 146 -0.89 8.47 22.33
N GLY A 147 0.04 9.27 22.87
CA GLY A 147 0.50 9.18 24.25
C GLY A 147 1.73 8.30 24.46
N ARG A 148 2.51 7.99 23.42
CA ARG A 148 3.79 7.29 23.57
C ARG A 148 4.78 8.19 24.33
N PRO A 149 5.32 7.73 25.48
CA PRO A 149 6.13 8.58 26.35
C PRO A 149 7.58 8.74 25.86
N ASP A 150 8.06 7.85 24.99
CA ASP A 150 9.41 7.87 24.43
C ASP A 150 9.43 8.26 22.95
N SER A 151 10.50 8.94 22.53
CA SER A 151 10.73 9.37 21.14
C SER A 151 12.06 8.91 20.54
N TYR A 152 12.92 8.22 21.30
CA TYR A 152 14.25 7.79 20.83
C TYR A 152 14.21 6.80 19.67
N TYR A 153 13.09 6.09 19.44
CA TYR A 153 12.93 5.23 18.28
C TYR A 153 12.99 6.02 16.95
N THR A 154 12.76 7.33 17.00
CA THR A 154 12.86 8.22 15.84
C THR A 154 14.29 8.63 15.49
N LYS A 155 15.27 8.41 16.40
CA LYS A 155 16.65 8.93 16.32
C LYS A 155 17.65 8.00 15.61
N TRP A 156 17.19 6.91 15.03
CA TRP A 156 18.04 5.90 14.42
C TRP A 156 18.06 6.05 12.90
N ARG A 157 19.26 6.17 12.33
CA ARG A 157 19.53 6.16 10.88
C ARG A 157 20.24 4.88 10.49
N TRP A 158 19.97 4.38 9.28
CA TRP A 158 20.71 3.25 8.72
C TRP A 158 22.01 3.72 8.05
N GLN A 159 23.11 3.03 8.34
CA GLN A 159 24.43 3.29 7.78
C GLN A 159 24.96 1.99 7.17
N PRO A 160 25.02 1.88 5.82
CA PRO A 160 25.73 0.78 5.17
C PRO A 160 27.20 0.76 5.55
N HIS A 161 27.83 -0.42 5.51
CA HIS A 161 29.24 -0.57 5.90
C HIS A 161 30.20 0.08 4.90
N ASP A 162 29.96 -0.12 3.60
CA ASP A 162 30.93 0.22 2.55
C ASP A 162 30.60 1.51 1.80
N CYS A 163 29.49 2.18 2.14
CA CYS A 163 29.14 3.47 1.56
C CYS A 163 28.14 4.27 2.40
N ASP A 164 28.02 5.55 2.05
CA ASP A 164 27.01 6.45 2.61
C ASP A 164 25.77 6.52 1.73
N LEU A 165 24.60 6.40 2.36
CA LEU A 165 23.33 6.69 1.71
C LEU A 165 23.17 8.21 1.50
N PRO A 166 22.59 8.64 0.37
CA PRO A 166 22.24 10.04 0.19
C PRO A 166 21.14 10.40 1.20
N ARG A 167 21.39 11.44 2.01
CA ARG A 167 20.35 11.96 2.91
C ARG A 167 19.12 12.36 2.10
N PHE A 168 17.95 11.97 2.58
CA PHE A 168 16.70 12.29 1.89
C PHE A 168 16.54 13.80 1.70
N ASN A 169 16.30 14.23 0.46
CA ASN A 169 16.01 15.61 0.10
C ASN A 169 14.66 15.64 -0.64
N ALA A 170 13.64 16.16 0.04
CA ALA A 170 12.28 16.21 -0.46
C ALA A 170 12.16 17.01 -1.76
N THR A 171 12.79 18.18 -1.84
CA THR A 171 12.80 19.02 -3.05
C THR A 171 13.43 18.27 -4.22
N MET A 172 14.56 17.59 -4.01
CA MET A 172 15.23 16.84 -5.07
C MET A 172 14.38 15.65 -5.54
N MET A 173 13.76 14.91 -4.61
CA MET A 173 12.85 13.81 -4.95
C MET A 173 11.65 14.32 -5.77
N LEU A 174 11.01 15.40 -5.33
CA LEU A 174 9.87 16.00 -6.03
C LEU A 174 10.23 16.53 -7.42
N GLU A 175 11.39 17.19 -7.58
CA GLU A 175 11.86 17.63 -8.91
C GLU A 175 12.09 16.46 -9.86
N LYS A 176 12.68 15.36 -9.36
CA LYS A 176 12.86 14.14 -10.16
C LYS A 176 11.53 13.41 -10.44
N LEU A 177 10.53 13.58 -9.59
CA LEU A 177 9.17 13.08 -9.77
C LEU A 177 8.26 14.04 -10.57
N ARG A 178 8.73 15.21 -10.99
CA ARG A 178 7.90 16.19 -11.70
C ARG A 178 7.25 15.58 -12.94
N ASN A 179 5.93 15.71 -13.07
CA ASN A 179 5.11 15.07 -14.11
C ASN A 179 5.13 13.53 -14.11
N ARG A 180 5.48 12.89 -12.99
CA ARG A 180 5.58 11.44 -12.87
C ARG A 180 4.69 10.88 -11.77
N ARG A 181 4.50 9.56 -11.81
CA ARG A 181 3.69 8.80 -10.86
C ARG A 181 4.57 7.83 -10.06
N LEU A 182 4.52 7.93 -8.74
CA LEU A 182 5.10 6.96 -7.80
C LEU A 182 3.96 6.16 -7.16
N ALA A 183 3.92 4.85 -7.39
CA ALA A 183 2.85 3.99 -6.88
C ALA A 183 3.38 2.89 -5.95
N PHE A 184 2.75 2.77 -4.79
CA PHE A 184 2.95 1.70 -3.81
C PHE A 184 1.82 0.69 -3.93
N ILE A 185 2.16 -0.60 -4.07
CA ILE A 185 1.19 -1.67 -4.30
C ILE A 185 1.45 -2.80 -3.31
N GLY A 186 0.49 -3.07 -2.43
CA GLY A 186 0.65 -4.16 -1.48
C GLY A 186 -0.27 -4.15 -0.27
N ASP A 187 0.24 -4.62 0.86
CA ASP A 187 -0.51 -4.77 2.11
C ASP A 187 -0.55 -3.48 2.95
N SER A 188 -0.97 -3.57 4.21
CA SER A 188 -1.06 -2.43 5.12
C SER A 188 0.31 -1.87 5.53
N ILE A 189 1.39 -2.65 5.43
CA ILE A 189 2.74 -2.12 5.67
C ILE A 189 3.23 -1.35 4.44
N GLY A 190 2.76 -1.70 3.23
CA GLY A 190 2.94 -0.86 2.04
C GLY A 190 2.27 0.51 2.19
N ARG A 191 1.06 0.54 2.77
CA ARG A 191 0.38 1.78 3.13
C ARG A 191 1.18 2.59 4.16
N ASN A 192 1.68 1.93 5.21
CA ASN A 192 2.49 2.57 6.24
C ASN A 192 3.76 3.24 5.66
N GLN A 193 4.38 2.59 4.66
CA GLN A 193 5.51 3.16 3.90
C GLN A 193 5.08 4.31 2.97
N TRP A 194 3.94 4.19 2.31
CA TRP A 194 3.40 5.25 1.46
C TRP A 194 3.06 6.52 2.24
N GLU A 195 2.43 6.40 3.42
CA GLU A 195 2.14 7.57 4.28
C GLU A 195 3.42 8.24 4.79
N SER A 196 4.46 7.45 5.12
CA SER A 196 5.80 7.99 5.39
C SER A 196 6.36 8.80 4.21
N MET A 197 6.22 8.28 2.98
CA MET A 197 6.68 8.99 1.78
C MET A 197 5.92 10.31 1.59
N LEU A 198 4.60 10.33 1.82
CA LEU A 198 3.83 11.58 1.80
C LEU A 198 4.37 12.60 2.81
N CYS A 199 4.62 12.18 4.05
CA CYS A 199 5.17 13.05 5.08
C CYS A 199 6.54 13.60 4.72
N LEU A 200 7.44 12.73 4.26
CA LEU A 200 8.79 13.10 3.83
C LEU A 200 8.75 14.16 2.72
N LEU A 201 7.94 13.94 1.68
CA LEU A 201 7.81 14.88 0.55
C LEU A 201 7.14 16.20 0.96
N ALA A 202 6.14 16.13 1.84
CA ALA A 202 5.41 17.31 2.31
C ALA A 202 6.32 18.32 3.03
N THR A 203 7.48 17.91 3.55
CA THR A 203 8.46 18.84 4.17
C THR A 203 8.95 19.94 3.21
N ALA A 204 8.98 19.67 1.89
CA ALA A 204 9.37 20.64 0.88
C ALA A 204 8.23 21.53 0.37
N ILE A 205 6.99 21.34 0.85
CA ILE A 205 5.81 22.07 0.38
C ILE A 205 5.31 23.01 1.48
N PRO A 206 5.50 24.34 1.37
CA PRO A 206 5.02 25.27 2.39
C PRO A 206 3.48 25.27 2.50
N ASN A 207 2.79 25.35 1.36
CA ASN A 207 1.33 25.34 1.32
C ASN A 207 0.80 23.90 1.25
N LYS A 208 0.45 23.31 2.40
CA LYS A 208 -0.04 21.92 2.45
C LYS A 208 -1.34 21.68 1.68
N ASP A 209 -2.11 22.73 1.38
CA ASP A 209 -3.35 22.61 0.60
C ASP A 209 -3.08 22.28 -0.89
N SER A 210 -1.84 22.50 -1.38
CA SER A 210 -1.41 22.06 -2.72
C SER A 210 -1.16 20.54 -2.80
N ILE A 211 -1.32 19.83 -1.66
CA ILE A 211 -1.27 18.38 -1.57
C ILE A 211 -2.67 17.86 -1.23
N TYR A 212 -3.27 17.11 -2.14
CA TYR A 212 -4.64 16.62 -1.96
C TYR A 212 -4.87 15.24 -2.58
N GLU A 213 -5.84 14.50 -2.03
CA GLU A 213 -6.31 13.26 -2.64
C GLU A 213 -7.24 13.59 -3.81
N VAL A 214 -6.94 13.04 -4.98
CA VAL A 214 -7.57 13.41 -6.26
C VAL A 214 -9.08 13.12 -6.28
N ASN A 215 -9.54 12.11 -5.55
CA ASN A 215 -10.95 11.69 -5.49
C ASN A 215 -11.66 12.20 -4.23
N GLY A 216 -11.02 13.04 -3.42
CA GLY A 216 -11.58 13.54 -2.14
C GLY A 216 -11.73 12.47 -1.06
N ASN A 217 -11.10 11.31 -1.19
CA ASN A 217 -11.20 10.23 -0.22
C ASN A 217 -10.27 10.49 0.98
N PRO A 218 -10.76 10.43 2.23
CA PRO A 218 -9.90 10.60 3.39
C PRO A 218 -8.98 9.40 3.59
N ILE A 219 -7.80 9.64 4.16
CA ILE A 219 -6.88 8.59 4.61
C ILE A 219 -7.54 7.86 5.79
N THR A 220 -8.18 6.75 5.48
CA THR A 220 -8.83 5.85 6.44
C THR A 220 -8.43 4.41 6.11
N LYS A 221 -8.96 3.41 6.83
CA LYS A 221 -8.84 1.97 6.49
C LYS A 221 -9.64 1.62 5.21
N HIS A 222 -9.32 2.30 4.12
CA HIS A 222 -10.01 2.24 2.84
C HIS A 222 -9.76 0.91 2.12
N LYS A 223 -10.77 0.49 1.35
CA LYS A 223 -10.62 -0.53 0.31
C LYS A 223 -10.34 0.20 -1.01
N GLY A 224 -9.52 -0.38 -1.88
CA GLY A 224 -9.20 0.22 -3.17
C GLY A 224 -7.85 0.93 -3.18
N PHE A 225 -7.84 2.19 -3.59
CA PHE A 225 -6.63 2.97 -3.83
C PHE A 225 -6.82 4.44 -3.40
N LEU A 226 -5.69 5.13 -3.16
CA LEU A 226 -5.64 6.58 -2.92
C LEU A 226 -4.58 7.20 -3.84
N VAL A 227 -4.88 8.36 -4.41
CA VAL A 227 -3.97 9.10 -5.30
C VAL A 227 -3.77 10.48 -4.72
N PHE A 228 -2.60 10.74 -4.14
CA PHE A 228 -2.25 12.08 -3.65
C PHE A 228 -1.48 12.85 -4.72
N ARG A 229 -1.97 14.03 -5.08
CA ARG A 229 -1.33 14.97 -6.01
C ARG A 229 -0.48 15.94 -5.21
N PHE A 230 0.74 16.19 -5.67
CA PHE A 230 1.56 17.34 -5.30
C PHE A 230 1.47 18.34 -6.45
N GLU A 231 0.59 19.33 -6.33
CA GLU A 231 0.20 20.21 -7.44
C GLU A 231 1.38 20.98 -8.03
N ASP A 232 2.25 21.54 -7.18
CA ASP A 232 3.43 22.34 -7.57
C ASP A 232 4.44 21.58 -8.44
N TYR A 233 4.40 20.25 -8.39
CA TYR A 233 5.27 19.35 -9.15
C TYR A 233 4.51 18.55 -10.21
N ASN A 234 3.18 18.68 -10.26
CA ASN A 234 2.31 17.87 -11.10
C ASN A 234 2.65 16.37 -11.02
N CYS A 235 2.94 15.87 -9.83
CA CYS A 235 3.28 14.46 -9.61
C CYS A 235 2.26 13.81 -8.68
N THR A 236 2.16 12.48 -8.73
CA THR A 236 1.29 11.71 -7.84
C THR A 236 2.07 10.69 -7.02
N VAL A 237 1.63 10.51 -5.78
CA VAL A 237 2.11 9.48 -4.87
C VAL A 237 0.92 8.62 -4.45
N GLU A 238 0.90 7.38 -4.91
CA GLU A 238 -0.30 6.55 -4.99
C GLU A 238 -0.17 5.30 -4.13
N TYR A 239 -1.27 4.83 -3.56
CA TYR A 239 -1.35 3.55 -2.88
C TYR A 239 -2.47 2.70 -3.45
N TYR A 240 -2.16 1.44 -3.77
CA TYR A 240 -3.11 0.43 -4.23
C TYR A 240 -3.09 -0.76 -3.28
N ARG A 241 -4.21 -0.97 -2.59
CA ARG A 241 -4.36 -2.10 -1.65
C ARG A 241 -4.43 -3.41 -2.42
N SER A 242 -3.34 -4.17 -2.39
CA SER A 242 -3.26 -5.52 -2.95
C SER A 242 -2.42 -6.44 -2.05
N PRO A 243 -2.96 -6.90 -0.91
CA PRO A 243 -2.15 -7.59 0.10
C PRO A 243 -1.46 -8.87 -0.39
N TYR A 244 -2.06 -9.54 -1.38
CA TYR A 244 -1.58 -10.77 -1.99
C TYR A 244 -0.94 -10.56 -3.37
N LEU A 245 -0.96 -9.34 -3.92
CA LEU A 245 -0.52 -8.97 -5.29
C LEU A 245 -1.25 -9.69 -6.45
N VAL A 246 -1.97 -10.77 -6.17
CA VAL A 246 -2.82 -11.53 -7.09
C VAL A 246 -4.31 -11.23 -6.86
N VAL A 247 -5.15 -11.70 -7.77
CA VAL A 247 -6.60 -11.54 -7.68
C VAL A 247 -7.16 -12.31 -6.49
N GLN A 248 -7.81 -11.60 -5.58
CA GLN A 248 -8.74 -12.19 -4.61
C GLN A 248 -10.17 -12.06 -5.16
N GLY A 249 -10.91 -13.16 -5.24
CA GLY A 249 -12.25 -13.14 -5.81
C GLY A 249 -13.13 -14.32 -5.41
N SER A 250 -14.31 -14.37 -6.02
CA SER A 250 -15.26 -15.46 -5.83
C SER A 250 -14.68 -16.79 -6.33
N PRO A 251 -14.98 -17.91 -5.63
CA PRO A 251 -14.51 -19.22 -6.04
C PRO A 251 -15.20 -19.69 -7.34
N PRO A 252 -14.61 -20.65 -8.06
CA PRO A 252 -15.27 -21.32 -9.19
C PRO A 252 -16.61 -21.95 -8.79
N LYS A 253 -17.56 -22.02 -9.73
CA LYS A 253 -18.84 -22.73 -9.50
C LYS A 253 -18.58 -24.19 -9.13
N GLY A 254 -19.30 -24.71 -8.14
CA GLY A 254 -19.13 -26.08 -7.65
C GLY A 254 -18.00 -26.27 -6.64
N SER A 255 -17.33 -25.19 -6.21
CA SER A 255 -16.34 -25.26 -5.13
C SER A 255 -16.95 -25.75 -3.81
N PRO A 256 -16.17 -26.41 -2.93
CA PRO A 256 -16.64 -26.84 -1.62
C PRO A 256 -17.24 -25.67 -0.82
N LYS A 257 -18.27 -25.94 -0.01
CA LYS A 257 -19.01 -24.92 0.76
C LYS A 257 -18.12 -24.09 1.70
N ASP A 258 -17.02 -24.67 2.16
CA ASP A 258 -16.08 -24.02 3.07
C ASP A 258 -15.17 -23.00 2.37
N VAL A 259 -15.10 -23.05 1.03
CA VAL A 259 -14.37 -22.10 0.19
C VAL A 259 -15.24 -20.88 -0.05
N ARG A 260 -15.00 -19.82 0.73
CA ARG A 260 -15.71 -18.55 0.62
C ARG A 260 -15.14 -17.65 -0.47
N MET A 261 -13.84 -17.74 -0.72
CA MET A 261 -13.13 -16.94 -1.71
C MET A 261 -11.84 -17.64 -2.14
N THR A 262 -11.25 -17.19 -3.24
CA THR A 262 -9.98 -17.71 -3.76
C THR A 262 -8.98 -16.61 -4.06
N LEU A 263 -7.69 -16.93 -3.90
CA LEU A 263 -6.59 -16.21 -4.51
C LEU A 263 -6.23 -16.91 -5.82
N LYS A 264 -6.45 -16.23 -6.95
CA LYS A 264 -6.11 -16.76 -8.28
C LYS A 264 -4.63 -16.51 -8.53
N LEU A 265 -3.82 -17.52 -8.24
CA LEU A 265 -2.36 -17.38 -8.18
C LEU A 265 -1.72 -17.13 -9.54
N ASP A 266 -2.45 -17.33 -10.63
CA ASP A 266 -2.08 -17.14 -12.04
C ASP A 266 -2.47 -15.75 -12.60
N HIS A 267 -3.10 -14.89 -11.79
CA HIS A 267 -3.52 -13.56 -12.21
C HIS A 267 -3.06 -12.47 -11.23
N VAL A 268 -2.32 -11.47 -11.74
CA VAL A 268 -2.04 -10.24 -11.00
C VAL A 268 -3.34 -9.49 -10.69
N THR A 269 -3.38 -8.75 -9.59
CA THR A 269 -4.52 -7.94 -9.16
C THR A 269 -5.13 -7.11 -10.31
N TRP A 270 -6.46 -7.03 -10.37
CA TRP A 270 -7.19 -6.29 -11.42
C TRP A 270 -6.82 -4.80 -11.51
N THR A 271 -6.36 -4.24 -10.40
CA THR A 271 -5.88 -2.85 -10.31
C THR A 271 -4.61 -2.58 -11.14
N HIS A 272 -3.93 -3.60 -11.68
CA HIS A 272 -2.76 -3.44 -12.55
C HIS A 272 -2.96 -2.45 -13.68
N ARG A 273 -4.17 -2.36 -14.25
CA ARG A 273 -4.47 -1.38 -15.31
C ARG A 273 -4.32 0.08 -14.88
N GLN A 274 -4.40 0.36 -13.58
CA GLN A 274 -4.30 1.71 -13.03
C GLN A 274 -2.86 2.10 -12.73
N TRP A 275 -2.05 1.15 -12.24
CA TRP A 275 -0.69 1.44 -11.79
C TRP A 275 0.41 0.99 -12.75
N LYS A 276 0.18 0.05 -13.69
CA LYS A 276 1.26 -0.55 -14.50
C LYS A 276 2.12 0.44 -15.29
N ASP A 277 1.57 1.60 -15.64
CA ASP A 277 2.21 2.63 -16.47
C ASP A 277 2.84 3.77 -15.63
N ALA A 278 2.81 3.66 -14.29
CA ALA A 278 3.48 4.59 -13.39
C ALA A 278 5.01 4.55 -13.58
N ASP A 279 5.69 5.65 -13.24
CA ASP A 279 7.13 5.80 -13.50
C ASP A 279 7.98 5.06 -12.46
N VAL A 280 7.46 4.91 -11.24
CA VAL A 280 8.09 4.15 -10.16
C VAL A 280 7.03 3.26 -9.49
N LEU A 281 7.31 1.96 -9.42
CA LEU A 281 6.47 0.96 -8.76
C LEU A 281 7.20 0.37 -7.55
N VAL A 282 6.59 0.46 -6.38
CA VAL A 282 7.10 -0.12 -5.12
C VAL A 282 6.11 -1.17 -4.62
N PHE A 283 6.47 -2.44 -4.77
CA PHE A 283 5.66 -3.57 -4.33
C PHE A 283 6.03 -4.03 -2.93
N ASN A 284 5.05 -4.54 -2.17
CA ASN A 284 5.31 -5.31 -0.96
C ASN A 284 4.22 -6.37 -0.72
N SER A 285 4.57 -7.46 -0.03
CA SER A 285 3.60 -8.46 0.42
C SER A 285 4.19 -9.32 1.55
N GLY A 286 3.33 -9.97 2.33
CA GLY A 286 3.74 -10.94 3.35
C GLY A 286 2.80 -11.03 4.54
N HIS A 287 2.31 -9.91 5.07
CA HIS A 287 1.58 -9.88 6.36
C HIS A 287 0.23 -10.57 6.33
N TRP A 288 -0.32 -10.80 5.14
CA TRP A 288 -1.59 -11.50 4.92
C TRP A 288 -1.41 -12.99 4.62
N TRP A 289 -0.19 -13.44 4.31
CA TRP A 289 0.15 -14.84 4.02
C TRP A 289 0.28 -15.67 5.30
N SER A 290 -0.81 -15.72 6.07
CA SER A 290 -0.91 -16.51 7.30
C SER A 290 -2.22 -17.30 7.34
N TYR A 291 -2.23 -18.36 8.14
CA TYR A 291 -3.44 -19.16 8.35
C TYR A 291 -4.59 -18.29 8.86
N ALA A 292 -4.31 -17.42 9.84
CA ALA A 292 -5.31 -16.59 10.49
C ALA A 292 -5.98 -15.59 9.54
N LYS A 293 -5.26 -14.99 8.58
CA LYS A 293 -5.80 -14.00 7.65
C LYS A 293 -6.30 -14.57 6.33
N THR A 294 -5.90 -15.80 5.99
CA THR A 294 -6.22 -16.43 4.71
C THR A 294 -7.12 -17.65 4.91
N ILE A 295 -6.55 -18.79 5.29
CA ILE A 295 -7.24 -20.09 5.29
C ILE A 295 -8.38 -20.12 6.32
N LYS A 296 -8.18 -19.57 7.53
CA LYS A 296 -9.19 -19.53 8.59
C LYS A 296 -10.49 -18.83 8.15
N HIS A 297 -10.41 -17.90 7.19
CA HIS A 297 -11.56 -17.19 6.65
C HIS A 297 -12.17 -17.84 5.40
N GLY A 298 -11.78 -19.08 5.08
CA GLY A 298 -12.25 -19.81 3.90
C GLY A 298 -11.67 -19.27 2.59
N CYS A 299 -10.52 -18.60 2.64
CA CYS A 299 -9.79 -18.15 1.46
C CYS A 299 -8.76 -19.21 1.05
N TYR A 300 -9.00 -19.86 -0.09
CA TYR A 300 -8.11 -20.90 -0.64
C TYR A 300 -7.40 -20.41 -1.90
N PHE A 301 -6.58 -21.27 -2.48
CA PHE A 301 -5.77 -20.94 -3.65
C PHE A 301 -6.39 -21.54 -4.91
N GLN A 302 -6.33 -20.82 -6.02
CA GLN A 302 -6.88 -21.21 -7.30
C GLN A 302 -5.82 -21.09 -8.39
N GLU A 303 -5.80 -22.06 -9.30
CA GLU A 303 -5.06 -22.03 -10.56
C GLU A 303 -6.00 -22.46 -11.68
N GLY A 304 -6.18 -21.62 -12.71
CA GLY A 304 -7.21 -21.83 -13.73
C GLY A 304 -8.61 -21.91 -13.11
N MET A 305 -9.32 -23.01 -13.35
CA MET A 305 -10.66 -23.26 -12.78
C MET A 305 -10.65 -24.14 -11.52
N GLU A 306 -9.49 -24.55 -11.04
CA GLU A 306 -9.38 -25.53 -9.95
C GLU A 306 -8.99 -24.87 -8.63
N VAL A 307 -9.69 -25.22 -7.55
CA VAL A 307 -9.32 -24.83 -6.18
C VAL A 307 -8.34 -25.84 -5.59
N LYS A 308 -7.14 -25.38 -5.24
CA LYS A 308 -6.05 -26.19 -4.71
C LYS A 308 -6.15 -26.31 -3.18
N MET A 309 -7.09 -27.13 -2.70
CA MET A 309 -7.41 -27.29 -1.26
C MET A 309 -6.23 -27.72 -0.39
N LYS A 310 -5.26 -28.44 -0.95
CA LYS A 310 -4.09 -28.99 -0.24
C LYS A 310 -2.84 -28.11 -0.35
N MET A 311 -2.89 -27.01 -1.09
CA MET A 311 -1.73 -26.13 -1.26
C MET A 311 -1.48 -25.34 0.03
N ASP A 312 -0.23 -25.33 0.48
CA ASP A 312 0.18 -24.55 1.64
C ASP A 312 0.47 -23.07 1.28
N LEU A 313 0.55 -22.23 2.32
CA LEU A 313 0.80 -20.80 2.20
C LEU A 313 2.16 -20.47 1.57
N THR A 314 3.18 -21.30 1.78
CA THR A 314 4.54 -21.06 1.26
C THR A 314 4.55 -21.23 -0.25
N ASN A 315 3.97 -22.34 -0.73
CA ASN A 315 3.81 -22.63 -2.15
C ASN A 315 2.91 -21.60 -2.85
N ALA A 316 1.82 -21.20 -2.19
CA ALA A 316 0.94 -20.17 -2.72
C ALA A 316 1.62 -18.79 -2.82
N PHE A 317 2.39 -18.40 -1.79
CA PHE A 317 3.17 -17.17 -1.80
C PHE A 317 4.21 -17.19 -2.94
N GLN A 318 4.98 -18.27 -3.07
CA GLN A 318 5.97 -18.42 -4.14
C GLN A 318 5.33 -18.27 -5.53
N LYS A 319 4.17 -18.90 -5.76
CA LYS A 319 3.42 -18.76 -7.02
C LYS A 319 2.94 -17.32 -7.26
N SER A 320 2.45 -16.63 -6.22
CA SER A 320 2.04 -15.22 -6.35
C SER A 320 3.18 -14.30 -6.75
N ILE A 321 4.38 -14.49 -6.18
CA ILE A 321 5.57 -13.73 -6.53
C ILE A 321 6.01 -14.06 -7.95
N LYS A 322 5.97 -15.33 -8.35
CA LYS A 322 6.25 -15.74 -9.73
C LYS A 322 5.32 -15.02 -10.72
N THR A 323 4.02 -14.99 -10.46
CA THR A 323 3.03 -14.32 -11.29
C THR A 323 3.28 -12.81 -11.40
N LEU A 324 3.67 -12.15 -10.30
CA LEU A 324 4.08 -10.74 -10.34
C LEU A 324 5.31 -10.55 -11.24
N VAL A 325 6.34 -11.38 -11.06
CA VAL A 325 7.59 -11.28 -11.83
C VAL A 325 7.33 -11.48 -13.33
N ASP A 326 6.54 -12.49 -13.70
CA ASP A 326 6.16 -12.76 -15.08
C ASP A 326 5.34 -11.60 -15.67
N PHE A 327 4.42 -11.04 -14.89
CA PHE A 327 3.64 -9.88 -15.29
C PHE A 327 4.54 -8.67 -15.56
N VAL A 328 5.44 -8.32 -14.63
CA VAL A 328 6.36 -7.17 -14.81
C VAL A 328 7.24 -7.38 -16.04
N ALA A 329 7.79 -8.57 -16.23
CA ALA A 329 8.67 -8.87 -17.35
C ALA A 329 7.98 -8.85 -18.73
N SER A 330 6.64 -8.91 -18.77
CA SER A 330 5.87 -9.01 -20.03
C SER A 330 4.94 -7.84 -20.29
N GLN A 331 4.46 -7.12 -19.26
CA GLN A 331 3.40 -6.12 -19.38
C GLN A 331 3.80 -4.73 -18.90
N VAL A 332 4.95 -4.57 -18.23
CA VAL A 332 5.46 -3.27 -17.78
C VAL A 332 6.60 -2.84 -18.69
N ASP A 333 6.56 -1.60 -19.20
CA ASP A 333 7.70 -1.03 -19.91
C ASP A 333 8.79 -0.63 -18.93
N THR A 334 9.69 -1.57 -18.64
CA THR A 334 10.79 -1.38 -17.69
C THR A 334 11.90 -0.51 -18.25
N LYS A 335 11.82 -0.05 -19.51
CA LYS A 335 12.69 1.03 -20.02
C LYS A 335 12.22 2.39 -19.56
N LYS A 336 10.93 2.56 -19.28
CA LYS A 336 10.35 3.76 -18.67
C LYS A 336 10.28 3.61 -17.15
N THR A 337 9.61 2.58 -16.67
CA THR A 337 9.25 2.36 -15.27
C THR A 337 10.36 1.70 -14.46
N GLN A 338 10.66 2.25 -13.29
CA GLN A 338 11.46 1.58 -12.27
C GLN A 338 10.59 0.68 -11.41
N VAL A 339 10.98 -0.58 -11.24
CA VAL A 339 10.24 -1.54 -10.43
C VAL A 339 11.08 -1.97 -9.23
N MET A 340 10.49 -1.85 -8.05
CA MET A 340 11.08 -2.24 -6.78
C MET A 340 10.16 -3.20 -6.04
N LEU A 341 10.72 -4.21 -5.38
CA LEU A 341 9.99 -5.12 -4.51
C LEU A 341 10.65 -5.08 -3.13
N ARG A 342 9.93 -4.59 -2.13
CA ARG A 342 10.40 -4.51 -0.76
C ARG A 342 10.09 -5.81 -0.02
N THR A 343 11.07 -6.31 0.74
CA THR A 343 10.96 -7.57 1.49
C THR A 343 10.12 -7.46 2.76
N TYR A 344 9.84 -8.59 3.40
CA TYR A 344 8.96 -8.64 4.57
C TYR A 344 9.44 -7.72 5.71
N ALA A 345 8.54 -6.95 6.32
CA ALA A 345 8.84 -6.25 7.57
C ALA A 345 8.48 -7.18 8.75
N PRO A 346 9.42 -7.50 9.64
CA PRO A 346 9.13 -8.37 10.79
C PRO A 346 8.10 -7.82 11.77
N VAL A 347 7.51 -8.73 12.54
CA VAL A 347 6.63 -8.42 13.69
C VAL A 347 7.35 -8.82 14.97
N HIS A 348 7.21 -8.03 16.04
CA HIS A 348 7.92 -8.29 17.29
C HIS A 348 6.95 -8.53 18.44
N PHE A 349 6.94 -9.75 18.97
CA PHE A 349 6.17 -10.08 20.17
C PHE A 349 7.09 -10.69 21.22
N ARG A 350 6.96 -10.25 22.47
CA ARG A 350 7.60 -10.84 23.64
C ARG A 350 6.57 -11.56 24.50
N GLY A 351 6.93 -12.69 25.09
CA GLY A 351 6.07 -13.44 26.00
C GLY A 351 4.90 -14.18 25.33
N GLY A 352 4.90 -14.33 24.01
CA GLY A 352 3.86 -15.00 23.25
C GLY A 352 3.78 -14.49 21.81
N THR A 353 2.77 -14.92 21.07
CA THR A 353 2.41 -14.38 19.74
C THR A 353 1.23 -13.41 19.87
N TRP A 354 0.82 -12.81 18.75
CA TRP A 354 -0.33 -11.89 18.67
C TRP A 354 -1.64 -12.42 19.31
N ASN A 355 -1.81 -13.75 19.40
CA ASN A 355 -3.00 -14.39 19.95
C ASN A 355 -2.77 -15.19 21.25
N THR A 356 -1.56 -15.18 21.81
CA THR A 356 -1.22 -15.93 23.02
C THR A 356 -0.60 -15.07 24.13
N GLY A 357 -0.89 -13.76 24.13
CA GLY A 357 -0.41 -12.82 25.16
C GLY A 357 0.90 -12.10 24.82
N GLY A 358 1.36 -12.22 23.57
CA GLY A 358 2.52 -11.48 23.09
C GLY A 358 2.32 -9.96 23.12
N HIS A 359 3.39 -9.23 23.42
CA HIS A 359 3.37 -7.77 23.55
C HIS A 359 4.67 -7.12 23.03
N CYS A 360 4.63 -5.82 22.70
CA CYS A 360 5.78 -5.05 22.23
C CYS A 360 5.96 -3.67 22.91
N HIS A 361 5.04 -3.23 23.77
CA HIS A 361 5.13 -1.90 24.43
C HIS A 361 6.36 -1.69 25.32
N GLN A 362 7.02 -2.78 25.73
CA GLN A 362 8.25 -2.77 26.51
C GLN A 362 9.51 -2.78 25.65
N LEU A 363 9.38 -3.05 24.36
CA LEU A 363 10.48 -3.05 23.40
C LEU A 363 10.70 -1.60 22.99
N LYS A 364 11.64 -0.95 23.65
CA LYS A 364 11.87 0.49 23.51
C LYS A 364 13.21 0.82 22.86
N LEU A 365 14.14 -0.14 22.82
CA LEU A 365 15.41 0.02 22.15
C LEU A 365 15.55 -1.04 21.04
N PRO A 366 16.33 -0.75 19.99
CA PRO A 366 16.68 -1.76 19.00
C PRO A 366 17.32 -2.99 19.64
N ASP A 367 17.17 -4.15 19.01
CA ASP A 367 17.89 -5.37 19.31
C ASP A 367 18.92 -5.64 18.23
N PHE A 368 20.21 -5.46 18.54
CA PHE A 368 21.31 -5.77 17.63
C PHE A 368 21.82 -7.21 17.79
N GLY A 369 21.07 -8.06 18.50
CA GLY A 369 21.34 -9.49 18.61
C GLY A 369 21.23 -10.23 17.27
N PRO A 370 21.60 -11.52 17.26
CA PRO A 370 21.56 -12.33 16.06
C PRO A 370 20.13 -12.51 15.54
N LEU A 371 19.99 -12.50 14.22
CA LEU A 371 18.70 -12.76 13.56
C LEU A 371 18.30 -14.23 13.79
N PRO A 372 17.04 -14.52 14.16
CA PRO A 372 16.55 -15.88 14.19
C PRO A 372 16.62 -16.54 12.81
N ASN A 373 16.92 -17.84 12.77
CA ASN A 373 17.07 -18.62 11.53
C ASN A 373 15.85 -18.56 10.58
N ASN A 374 14.65 -18.25 11.08
CA ASN A 374 13.42 -18.20 10.28
C ASN A 374 13.07 -16.81 9.72
N THR A 375 13.82 -15.76 10.08
CA THR A 375 13.55 -14.37 9.69
C THR A 375 13.59 -14.17 8.17
N GLY A 376 14.43 -14.94 7.48
CA GLY A 376 14.66 -14.86 6.04
C GLY A 376 13.67 -15.62 5.16
N LYS A 377 12.79 -16.48 5.69
CA LYS A 377 12.06 -17.47 4.86
C LYS A 377 11.30 -16.85 3.68
N LEU A 378 10.58 -15.75 3.89
CA LEU A 378 9.87 -15.07 2.80
C LEU A 378 10.82 -14.36 1.83
N VAL A 379 11.94 -13.84 2.34
CA VAL A 379 13.01 -13.25 1.53
C VAL A 379 13.63 -14.31 0.61
N ASP A 380 13.96 -15.48 1.15
CA ASP A 380 14.54 -16.60 0.40
C ASP A 380 13.64 -17.06 -0.75
N ILE A 381 12.32 -17.07 -0.52
CA ILE A 381 11.34 -17.39 -1.56
C ILE A 381 11.37 -16.33 -2.66
N VAL A 382 11.33 -15.04 -2.30
CA VAL A 382 11.37 -13.94 -3.28
C VAL A 382 12.68 -13.96 -4.07
N SER A 383 13.81 -14.05 -3.39
CA SER A 383 15.14 -14.15 -4.00
C SER A 383 15.24 -15.39 -4.90
N GLY A 384 14.77 -16.55 -4.43
CA GLY A 384 14.76 -17.78 -5.21
C GLY A 384 13.88 -17.71 -6.47
N VAL A 385 12.76 -16.99 -6.43
CA VAL A 385 11.94 -16.72 -7.62
C VAL A 385 12.68 -15.80 -8.57
N LEU A 386 13.22 -14.67 -8.08
CA LEU A 386 13.95 -13.70 -8.92
C LEU A 386 15.15 -14.34 -9.61
N SER A 387 15.99 -15.10 -8.88
CA SER A 387 17.17 -15.77 -9.44
C SER A 387 16.82 -16.79 -10.53
N LYS A 388 15.64 -17.44 -10.45
CA LYS A 388 15.17 -18.39 -11.48
C LYS A 388 14.55 -17.71 -12.71
N HIS A 389 14.35 -16.40 -12.69
CA HIS A 389 13.75 -15.62 -13.78
C HIS A 389 14.74 -14.52 -14.19
N PRO A 390 15.70 -14.79 -15.10
CA PRO A 390 16.76 -13.85 -15.45
C PRO A 390 16.26 -12.46 -15.86
N ARG A 391 15.16 -12.40 -16.63
CA ARG A 391 14.50 -11.13 -16.98
C ARG A 391 13.92 -10.42 -15.76
N GLY A 392 13.31 -11.16 -14.83
CA GLY A 392 12.77 -10.64 -13.58
C GLY A 392 13.85 -10.04 -12.68
N PHE A 393 14.95 -10.77 -12.49
CA PHE A 393 16.12 -10.30 -11.72
C PHE A 393 16.72 -9.00 -12.28
N GLN A 394 16.74 -8.84 -13.61
CA GLN A 394 17.25 -7.63 -14.24
C GLN A 394 16.33 -6.42 -14.05
N VAL A 395 15.01 -6.63 -14.07
CA VAL A 395 14.04 -5.51 -14.13
C VAL A 395 13.46 -5.12 -12.76
N ILE A 396 13.46 -6.02 -11.77
CA ILE A 396 12.95 -5.75 -10.42
C ILE A 396 14.13 -5.58 -9.45
N LYS A 397 14.20 -4.41 -8.81
CA LYS A 397 15.14 -4.16 -7.72
C LYS A 397 14.55 -4.64 -6.39
N LEU A 398 15.19 -5.63 -5.78
CA LEU A 398 14.81 -6.09 -4.44
C LEU A 398 15.33 -5.09 -3.41
N ILE A 399 14.45 -4.56 -2.55
CA ILE A 399 14.81 -3.73 -1.39
C ILE A 399 14.78 -4.64 -0.16
N ASN A 400 15.94 -5.16 0.24
CA ASN A 400 16.04 -6.12 1.32
C ASN A 400 16.08 -5.44 2.70
N VAL A 401 14.90 -5.08 3.22
CA VAL A 401 14.78 -4.39 4.52
C VAL A 401 14.61 -5.34 5.70
N THR A 402 14.37 -6.64 5.48
CA THR A 402 14.02 -7.58 6.55
C THR A 402 15.06 -7.65 7.67
N PRO A 403 16.37 -7.82 7.40
CA PRO A 403 17.41 -7.90 8.43
C PRO A 403 17.46 -6.62 9.29
N MET A 404 17.62 -5.46 8.65
CA MET A 404 17.71 -4.18 9.33
C MET A 404 16.42 -3.83 10.10
N THR A 405 15.25 -4.22 9.59
CA THR A 405 13.95 -3.95 10.24
C THR A 405 13.72 -4.85 11.44
N TYR A 406 14.24 -6.09 11.43
CA TYR A 406 14.14 -6.99 12.58
C TYR A 406 14.81 -6.38 13.83
N GLN A 407 15.92 -5.67 13.65
CA GLN A 407 16.60 -5.02 14.77
C GLN A 407 15.76 -3.91 15.41
N ARG A 408 14.72 -3.42 14.72
CA ARG A 408 13.94 -2.24 15.13
C ARG A 408 12.67 -2.57 15.91
N GLN A 409 12.73 -3.55 16.80
CA GLN A 409 11.59 -3.89 17.66
C GLN A 409 10.97 -2.70 18.44
N ASP A 410 11.75 -1.62 18.62
CA ASP A 410 11.34 -0.34 19.21
C ASP A 410 10.37 0.50 18.37
N GLY A 411 10.32 0.28 17.06
CA GLY A 411 9.61 1.15 16.12
C GLY A 411 8.10 0.91 15.99
N HIS A 412 7.54 -0.12 16.65
CA HIS A 412 6.13 -0.46 16.50
C HIS A 412 5.18 0.51 17.21
N THR A 413 3.96 0.62 16.69
CA THR A 413 2.90 1.45 17.30
C THR A 413 2.45 0.96 18.67
N SER A 414 2.46 -0.36 18.88
CA SER A 414 2.17 -1.02 20.15
C SER A 414 0.81 -0.66 20.74
N LEU A 415 0.73 0.10 21.83
CA LEU A 415 -0.52 0.57 22.44
C LEU A 415 -1.01 1.86 21.78
N TYR A 416 -0.13 2.58 21.08
CA TYR A 416 -0.32 3.96 20.67
C TYR A 416 -0.88 4.06 19.25
N HIS A 417 -2.00 3.36 18.97
CA HIS A 417 -2.61 3.26 17.63
C HIS A 417 -4.11 3.58 17.57
N PHE A 418 -4.73 3.98 18.68
CA PHE A 418 -6.18 4.28 18.74
C PHE A 418 -6.54 5.72 18.31
N GLY A 419 -5.54 6.53 17.98
CA GLY A 419 -5.72 7.92 17.55
C GLY A 419 -5.74 8.92 18.70
N PRO A 420 -5.48 10.22 18.41
CA PRO A 420 -5.37 11.25 19.43
C PRO A 420 -6.65 11.38 20.27
N GLY A 421 -6.49 11.61 21.57
CA GLY A 421 -7.60 11.78 22.51
C GLY A 421 -8.22 10.48 23.05
N ASN A 422 -7.93 9.33 22.42
CA ASN A 422 -8.37 8.02 22.93
C ASN A 422 -7.39 7.39 23.93
N GLY A 423 -6.20 7.96 24.06
CA GLY A 423 -5.11 7.45 24.90
C GLY A 423 -4.52 6.12 24.39
N PRO A 424 -3.63 5.50 25.18
CA PRO A 424 -3.10 4.18 24.86
C PRO A 424 -4.19 3.11 24.82
N GLY A 425 -4.08 2.22 23.84
CA GLY A 425 -4.93 1.05 23.71
C GLY A 425 -4.83 0.08 24.89
N PRO A 426 -5.77 -0.88 24.98
CA PRO A 426 -5.73 -1.87 26.05
C PRO A 426 -4.56 -2.84 25.86
N MET A 427 -3.99 -3.31 26.97
CA MET A 427 -2.77 -4.12 27.00
C MET A 427 -2.84 -5.40 26.14
N ASN A 428 -4.04 -5.96 25.99
CA ASN A 428 -4.31 -7.16 25.20
C ASN A 428 -4.57 -6.89 23.70
N ARG A 429 -4.51 -5.64 23.23
CA ARG A 429 -4.69 -5.25 21.82
C ARG A 429 -3.56 -4.36 21.32
N GLN A 430 -2.34 -4.88 21.41
CA GLN A 430 -1.16 -4.21 20.88
C GLN A 430 -1.02 -4.47 19.37
N ASP A 431 -0.63 -3.43 18.64
CA ASP A 431 -0.22 -3.54 17.25
C ASP A 431 1.31 -3.61 17.17
N CYS A 432 1.81 -4.84 17.05
CA CYS A 432 3.24 -5.13 16.88
C CYS A 432 3.57 -5.50 15.43
N SER A 433 2.82 -4.96 14.47
CA SER A 433 3.02 -5.16 13.04
C SER A 433 3.24 -3.86 12.29
N HIS A 434 2.47 -2.82 12.62
CA HIS A 434 2.64 -1.49 12.05
C HIS A 434 3.64 -0.65 12.84
N TRP A 435 4.10 0.42 12.21
CA TRP A 435 5.23 1.24 12.65
C TRP A 435 4.79 2.67 12.90
N CYS A 436 5.35 3.28 13.94
CA CYS A 436 5.17 4.70 14.21
C CYS A 436 5.73 5.54 13.05
N LEU A 437 5.11 6.69 12.80
CA LEU A 437 5.59 7.72 11.88
C LEU A 437 5.80 9.05 12.64
N PRO A 438 6.97 9.68 12.55
CA PRO A 438 8.18 9.23 11.85
C PRO A 438 8.80 7.96 12.48
N GLY A 439 9.59 7.21 11.73
CA GLY A 439 10.17 5.95 12.19
C GLY A 439 10.75 5.07 11.08
N VAL A 440 10.73 3.76 11.31
CA VAL A 440 11.35 2.75 10.43
C VAL A 440 10.93 2.85 8.95
N PRO A 441 9.65 3.14 8.60
CA PRO A 441 9.27 3.29 7.20
C PRO A 441 9.95 4.46 6.48
N ASP A 442 10.40 5.49 7.21
CA ASP A 442 11.16 6.60 6.62
C ASP A 442 12.48 6.08 6.04
N THR A 443 13.19 5.22 6.78
CA THR A 443 14.43 4.59 6.30
C THR A 443 14.21 3.69 5.08
N TRP A 444 13.07 2.99 4.99
CA TRP A 444 12.74 2.25 3.76
C TRP A 444 12.58 3.18 2.56
N ASN A 445 12.03 4.38 2.79
CA ASN A 445 11.90 5.41 1.77
C ASN A 445 13.24 6.09 1.43
N GLU A 446 14.19 6.16 2.36
CA GLU A 446 15.58 6.56 2.06
C GLU A 446 16.25 5.57 1.09
N LEU A 447 16.00 4.26 1.25
CA LEU A 447 16.47 3.24 0.30
C LEU A 447 15.78 3.38 -1.08
N VAL A 448 14.46 3.59 -1.10
CA VAL A 448 13.71 3.87 -2.36
C VAL A 448 14.30 5.10 -3.04
N TYR A 449 14.57 6.16 -2.29
CA TYR A 449 15.16 7.40 -2.79
C TYR A 449 16.57 7.17 -3.36
N ALA A 450 17.45 6.47 -2.65
CA ALA A 450 18.80 6.16 -3.13
C ALA A 450 18.77 5.38 -4.45
N LEU A 451 17.93 4.34 -4.54
CA LEU A 451 17.75 3.54 -5.75
C LEU A 451 17.09 4.31 -6.89
N PHE A 452 16.17 5.22 -6.57
CA PHE A 452 15.54 6.09 -7.56
C PHE A 452 16.56 7.05 -8.17
N LEU A 453 17.34 7.74 -7.33
CA LEU A 453 18.44 8.59 -7.79
C LEU A 453 19.44 7.79 -8.61
N GLN A 454 19.86 6.61 -8.15
CA GLN A 454 20.77 5.73 -8.91
C GLN A 454 20.35 5.56 -10.35
N ARG A 455 19.06 5.31 -10.57
CA ARG A 455 18.49 5.10 -11.89
C ARG A 455 18.41 6.39 -12.70
N GLU A 456 18.05 7.51 -12.09
CA GLU A 456 18.03 8.80 -12.76
C GLU A 456 19.43 9.21 -13.24
N TYR A 457 20.47 8.99 -12.42
CA TYR A 457 21.85 9.26 -12.79
C TYR A 457 22.39 8.31 -13.87
N SER A 458 21.90 7.06 -13.92
CA SER A 458 22.32 6.10 -14.94
C SER A 458 21.66 6.36 -16.32
N ARG A 459 20.66 7.26 -16.37
CA ARG A 459 19.91 7.61 -17.59
C ARG A 459 20.26 9.00 -18.13
N SER A 460 20.77 9.89 -17.29
CA SER A 460 21.39 11.16 -17.69
C SER A 460 22.76 10.92 -18.30
#